data_AF-A0A838SCW4-F1
#
_entry.id   AF-A0A838SCW4-F1
#
_cell.length_a   1.000
_cell.length_b   1.000
_cell.length_c   1.000
_cell.angle_alpha   90.00
_cell.angle_beta   90.00
_cell.angle_gamma   90.00
#
_symmetry.space_group_name_H-M   'P 1'
#
loop_
_entity.id
_entity.type
_entity.pdbx_description
1 polymer ?
#
loop_
_entity_poly.entity_id
_entity_poly.type
_entity_poly.pdbx_seq_one_letter_code
_entity_poly.pdbx_strand_id
1 'polypeptide(L)'
;MGIFASRWIQAPLYGGLIIAELLYAWKFLTELWHMVHEIGDLTETVFMLGVLTLVDITMVANLLTMVVIGGYATFVSKISLESHPDRPDWLSHIDPGTIKVKLAASLIGISSIHLLKAFVN
;
A
#
# COMPACT_ATOMS: atom_id res chain seq x y z
N MET A 1 -31.00 3.19 -12.41
CA MET A 1 -31.02 1.98 -11.54
C MET A 1 -29.68 1.22 -11.45
N GLY A 2 -28.59 1.66 -12.10
CA GLY A 2 -27.29 0.95 -12.09
C GLY A 2 -26.27 1.37 -11.01
N ILE A 3 -26.53 2.44 -10.25
CA ILE A 3 -25.56 3.00 -9.29
C ILE A 3 -25.55 2.19 -7.96
N PHE A 4 -26.65 1.53 -7.61
CA PHE A 4 -26.74 0.72 -6.39
C PHE A 4 -26.00 -0.63 -6.48
N ALA A 5 -25.96 -1.26 -7.67
CA ALA A 5 -25.23 -2.52 -7.87
C ALA A 5 -23.71 -2.34 -7.72
N SER A 6 -23.17 -1.20 -8.16
CA SER A 6 -21.74 -0.85 -7.98
C SER A 6 -21.32 -0.76 -6.52
N ARG A 7 -22.21 -0.32 -5.62
CA ARG A 7 -21.92 -0.17 -4.18
C ARG A 7 -21.84 -1.52 -3.46
N TRP A 8 -22.68 -2.48 -3.87
CA TRP A 8 -22.75 -3.81 -3.27
C TRP A 8 -21.53 -4.68 -3.61
N ILE A 9 -20.92 -4.50 -4.79
CA ILE A 9 -19.65 -5.13 -5.17
C ILE A 9 -18.44 -4.49 -4.48
N GLN A 10 -18.51 -3.19 -4.21
CA GLN A 10 -17.42 -2.46 -3.56
C GLN A 10 -17.29 -2.75 -2.06
N ALA A 11 -18.41 -2.93 -1.36
CA ALA A 11 -18.41 -3.24 0.07
C ALA A 11 -17.53 -4.46 0.45
N PRO A 12 -17.68 -5.65 -0.18
CA PRO A 12 -16.81 -6.79 0.09
C PRO A 12 -15.37 -6.58 -0.40
N LEU A 13 -15.16 -5.80 -1.47
CA LEU A 13 -13.82 -5.49 -1.96
C LEU A 13 -13.02 -4.65 -0.96
N TYR A 14 -13.61 -3.59 -0.40
CA TYR A 14 -12.96 -2.80 0.66
C TYR A 14 -12.79 -3.60 1.94
N GLY A 15 -13.76 -4.43 2.31
CA GLY A 15 -13.61 -5.37 3.43
C GLY A 15 -12.42 -6.30 3.23
N GLY A 16 -12.25 -6.85 2.02
CA GLY A 16 -11.11 -7.69 1.65
C GLY A 16 -9.78 -6.94 1.71
N LEU A 17 -9.73 -5.69 1.25
CA LEU A 17 -8.52 -4.86 1.32
C LEU A 17 -8.12 -4.53 2.76
N ILE A 18 -9.08 -4.20 3.63
CA ILE A 18 -8.83 -3.95 5.06
C ILE A 18 -8.30 -5.23 5.74
N ILE A 19 -8.91 -6.40 5.44
CA ILE A 19 -8.42 -7.67 5.97
C ILE A 19 -6.99 -7.94 5.49
N ALA A 20 -6.69 -7.70 4.21
CA ALA A 20 -5.33 -7.85 3.68
C ALA A 20 -4.34 -6.93 4.39
N GLU A 21 -4.71 -5.68 4.64
CA GLU A 21 -3.88 -4.72 5.36
C GLU A 21 -3.60 -5.17 6.81
N LEU A 22 -4.60 -5.72 7.51
CA LEU A 22 -4.43 -6.32 8.83
C LEU A 22 -3.51 -7.55 8.81
N LEU A 23 -3.62 -8.40 7.79
CA LEU A 23 -2.73 -9.56 7.64
C LEU A 23 -1.28 -9.15 7.40
N TYR A 24 -1.05 -8.12 6.58
CA TYR A 24 0.30 -7.57 6.38
C TYR A 24 0.86 -6.95 7.66
N ALA A 25 0.04 -6.23 8.43
CA ALA A 25 0.45 -5.69 9.73
C ALA A 25 0.84 -6.80 10.72
N TRP A 26 0.06 -7.88 10.77
CA TRP A 26 0.38 -9.04 11.62
C TRP A 26 1.65 -9.77 11.17
N LYS A 27 1.85 -9.94 9.85
CA LYS A 27 3.08 -10.51 9.31
C LYS A 27 4.30 -9.65 9.66
N PHE A 28 4.20 -8.33 9.53
CA PHE A 28 5.27 -7.40 9.90
C PHE A 28 5.70 -7.58 11.36
N LEU A 29 4.73 -7.64 12.28
CA LEU A 29 5.00 -7.84 13.71
C LEU A 29 5.67 -9.20 13.98
N THR A 30 5.24 -10.24 13.28
CA THR A 30 5.79 -11.59 13.43
C THR A 30 7.23 -11.66 12.94
N GLU A 31 7.51 -11.11 11.76
CA GLU A 31 8.86 -11.06 11.19
C GLU A 31 9.81 -10.22 12.06
N LEU A 32 9.33 -9.08 12.56
CA LEU A 32 10.08 -8.24 13.48
C LEU A 32 10.40 -8.97 14.78
N TRP A 33 9.42 -9.67 15.36
CA TRP A 33 9.63 -10.44 16.57
C TRP A 33 10.67 -11.54 16.37
N HIS A 34 10.60 -12.24 15.25
CA HIS A 34 11.55 -13.29 14.88
C HIS A 34 12.97 -12.72 14.77
N MET A 35 13.14 -11.60 14.07
CA MET A 35 14.43 -10.92 13.95
C MET A 35 14.99 -10.44 15.29
N VAL A 36 14.15 -9.92 16.19
CA VAL A 36 14.59 -9.47 17.52
C VAL A 36 15.04 -10.65 18.37
N HIS A 37 14.37 -11.80 18.28
CA HIS A 37 14.70 -12.96 19.09
C HIS A 37 15.96 -13.68 18.59
N GLU A 38 16.18 -13.70 17.28
CA GLU A 38 17.31 -14.40 16.66
C GLU A 38 18.53 -13.52 16.39
N ILE A 39 18.49 -12.23 16.76
CA ILE A 39 19.55 -11.25 16.46
C ILE A 39 20.96 -11.68 16.91
N GLY A 40 21.06 -12.53 17.95
CA GLY A 40 22.33 -13.04 18.46
C GLY A 40 22.88 -14.26 17.71
N ASP A 41 22.02 -15.02 17.03
CA ASP A 41 22.36 -16.28 16.36
C ASP A 41 22.34 -16.18 14.83
N LEU A 42 21.82 -15.08 14.27
CA LEU A 42 21.73 -14.84 12.83
C LEU A 42 23.06 -14.36 12.24
N THR A 43 23.45 -14.94 11.10
CA THR A 43 24.52 -14.43 10.25
C THR A 43 24.13 -13.06 9.66
N GLU A 44 25.11 -12.17 9.45
CA GLU A 44 24.92 -10.82 8.91
C GLU A 44 24.04 -10.79 7.63
N THR A 45 24.25 -11.74 6.71
CA THR A 45 23.46 -11.88 5.48
C THR A 45 21.99 -12.15 5.75
N VAL A 46 21.67 -12.99 6.75
CA VAL A 46 20.28 -13.34 7.08
C VAL A 46 19.59 -12.16 7.76
N PHE A 47 20.30 -11.45 8.63
CA PHE A 47 19.79 -10.22 9.23
C PHE A 47 19.45 -9.17 8.16
N MET A 48 20.35 -8.92 7.21
CA MET A 48 20.11 -8.01 6.09
C MET A 48 18.88 -8.43 5.25
N LEU A 49 18.76 -9.72 4.93
CA LEU A 49 17.61 -10.26 4.20
C LEU A 49 16.30 -10.07 4.97
N GLY A 50 16.31 -10.27 6.30
CA GLY A 50 15.18 -10.00 7.16
C GLY A 50 14.73 -8.55 7.09
N VAL A 51 15.67 -7.59 7.23
CA VAL A 51 15.36 -6.16 7.10
C VAL A 51 14.73 -5.85 5.74
N LEU A 52 15.28 -6.40 4.66
CA LEU A 52 14.75 -6.18 3.31
C LEU A 52 13.31 -6.71 3.17
N THR A 53 13.00 -7.84 3.81
CA THR A 53 11.64 -8.39 3.86
C THR A 53 10.68 -7.51 4.66
N LEU A 54 11.11 -6.94 5.79
CA LEU A 54 10.29 -5.98 6.54
C LEU A 54 9.98 -4.74 5.68
N VAL A 55 10.98 -4.21 4.97
CA VAL A 55 10.81 -3.05 4.08
C VAL A 55 9.80 -3.36 2.99
N ASP A 56 9.89 -4.52 2.34
CA ASP A 56 8.96 -4.95 1.30
C ASP A 56 7.51 -5.04 1.81
N ILE A 57 7.31 -5.65 2.98
CA ILE A 57 6.00 -5.73 3.64
C ILE A 57 5.41 -4.33 3.89
N THR A 58 6.22 -3.40 4.41
CA THR A 58 5.74 -2.02 4.66
C THR A 58 5.40 -1.27 3.37
N MET A 59 6.13 -1.54 2.29
CA MET A 59 5.90 -0.94 0.99
C MET A 59 4.56 -1.39 0.39
N VAL A 60 4.28 -2.70 0.45
CA VAL A 60 2.99 -3.26 0.01
C VAL A 60 1.84 -2.72 0.85
N ALA A 61 2.02 -2.63 2.17
CA ALA A 61 1.00 -2.07 3.07
C ALA A 61 0.68 -0.62 2.71
N ASN A 62 1.69 0.26 2.54
CA ASN A 62 1.46 1.65 2.15
C ASN A 62 0.75 1.80 0.80
N LEU A 63 1.04 0.92 -0.16
CA LEU A 63 0.35 0.89 -1.44
C LEU A 63 -1.12 0.48 -1.27
N LEU A 64 -1.40 -0.54 -0.44
CA LEU A 64 -2.76 -0.95 -0.12
C LEU A 64 -3.54 0.18 0.55
N THR A 65 -2.96 0.87 1.53
CA THR A 65 -3.57 2.04 2.18
C THR A 65 -3.94 3.12 1.15
N MET A 66 -3.04 3.39 0.18
CA MET A 66 -3.30 4.35 -0.90
C MET A 66 -4.47 3.91 -1.81
N VAL A 67 -4.58 2.61 -2.12
CA VAL A 67 -5.69 2.07 -2.91
C VAL A 67 -7.01 2.15 -2.14
N VAL A 68 -7.00 1.86 -0.83
CA VAL A 68 -8.18 1.96 0.04
C VAL A 68 -8.67 3.41 0.10
N ILE A 69 -7.79 4.38 0.36
CA ILE A 69 -8.14 5.82 0.45
C ILE A 69 -8.59 6.36 -0.92
N GLY A 70 -7.85 6.07 -1.99
CA GLY A 70 -8.17 6.53 -3.34
C GLY A 70 -9.48 5.94 -3.87
N GLY A 71 -9.72 4.66 -3.57
CA GLY A 71 -10.99 3.99 -3.85
C GLY A 71 -12.14 4.65 -3.08
N TYR A 72 -11.98 4.82 -1.76
CA TYR A 72 -12.99 5.47 -0.92
C TYR A 72 -13.32 6.89 -1.43
N ALA A 73 -12.30 7.71 -1.72
CA ALA A 73 -12.49 9.06 -2.25
C ALA A 73 -13.20 9.08 -3.62
N THR A 74 -12.89 8.13 -4.51
CA THR A 74 -13.48 8.08 -5.87
C THR A 74 -14.94 7.64 -5.88
N PHE A 75 -15.33 6.72 -4.99
CA PHE A 75 -16.67 6.11 -4.99
C PHE A 75 -17.63 6.66 -3.93
N VAL A 76 -17.13 7.13 -2.77
CA VAL A 76 -17.94 7.78 -1.74
C VAL A 76 -18.03 9.29 -1.99
N SER A 77 -16.94 9.98 -2.36
CA SER A 77 -16.99 11.44 -2.53
C SER A 77 -17.74 11.91 -3.79
N LYS A 78 -17.78 11.09 -4.86
CA LYS A 78 -18.65 11.36 -6.02
C LYS A 78 -20.15 11.35 -5.69
N ILE A 79 -20.57 10.79 -4.54
CA ILE A 79 -21.97 10.78 -4.09
C ILE A 79 -22.27 11.90 -3.06
N SER A 80 -21.29 12.70 -2.65
CA SER A 80 -21.49 13.79 -1.65
C SER A 80 -21.02 15.17 -2.11
N LEU A 81 -20.91 15.41 -3.41
CA LEU A 81 -20.55 16.74 -3.95
C LEU A 81 -21.54 17.23 -5.01
N GLU A 82 -22.83 17.10 -4.71
CA GLU A 82 -23.90 17.84 -5.36
C GLU A 82 -24.52 18.80 -4.35
N SER A 83 -23.72 19.78 -3.90
CA SER A 83 -24.15 21.12 -3.48
C SER A 83 -23.00 21.86 -2.76
N HIS A 84 -22.53 22.91 -3.42
CA HIS A 84 -21.98 24.17 -2.89
C HIS A 84 -20.57 24.57 -3.36
N PRO A 85 -20.40 25.87 -3.70
CA PRO A 85 -19.43 26.38 -4.66
C PRO A 85 -18.22 27.02 -3.98
N ASP A 86 -17.61 26.34 -3.00
CA ASP A 86 -16.39 26.83 -2.34
C ASP A 86 -15.29 25.78 -2.45
N ARG A 87 -14.56 25.83 -3.57
CA ARG A 87 -13.32 25.08 -3.80
C ARG A 87 -12.24 25.57 -2.83
N PRO A 88 -11.70 24.75 -1.91
CA PRO A 88 -10.58 25.16 -1.08
C PRO A 88 -9.24 24.87 -1.78
N ASP A 89 -8.26 25.76 -1.61
CA ASP A 89 -7.01 25.87 -2.40
C ASP A 89 -6.08 24.63 -2.42
N TRP A 90 -6.28 23.65 -1.54
CA TRP A 90 -5.44 22.45 -1.42
C TRP A 90 -5.58 21.45 -2.59
N LEU A 91 -6.60 21.58 -3.44
CA LEU A 91 -6.80 20.69 -4.59
C LEU A 91 -6.03 21.13 -5.85
N SER A 92 -5.39 22.30 -5.83
CA SER A 92 -4.69 22.87 -6.99
C SER A 92 -3.22 22.47 -7.10
N HIS A 93 -2.64 21.81 -6.08
CA HIS A 93 -1.20 21.56 -6.00
C HIS A 93 -0.79 20.07 -5.96
N ILE A 94 -1.74 19.15 -6.08
CA ILE A 94 -1.42 17.73 -6.24
C ILE A 94 -1.44 17.43 -7.74
N ASP A 95 -0.38 17.88 -8.41
CA ASP A 95 -0.16 17.65 -9.82
C ASP A 95 -0.13 16.12 -10.06
N PRO A 96 -1.08 15.55 -10.84
CA PRO A 96 -1.13 14.12 -11.13
C PRO A 96 0.18 13.56 -11.70
N GLY A 97 1.04 14.43 -12.26
CA GLY A 97 2.40 14.08 -12.67
C GLY A 97 3.28 13.61 -11.51
N THR A 98 3.23 14.28 -10.35
CA THR A 98 4.06 13.93 -9.18
C THR A 98 3.62 12.61 -8.52
N ILE A 99 2.32 12.31 -8.52
CA ILE A 99 1.80 11.01 -8.05
C ILE A 99 2.22 9.88 -9.00
N LYS A 100 2.17 10.09 -10.32
CA LYS A 100 2.63 9.11 -11.32
C LYS A 100 4.13 8.84 -11.20
N VAL A 101 4.94 9.88 -10.97
CA VAL A 101 6.39 9.76 -10.81
C VAL A 101 6.74 9.02 -9.51
N LYS A 102 6.06 9.31 -8.39
CA LYS A 102 6.27 8.58 -7.12
C LYS A 102 5.88 7.11 -7.25
N LEU A 103 4.75 6.82 -7.90
CA LEU A 103 4.34 5.44 -8.17
C LEU A 103 5.32 4.70 -9.08
N ALA A 104 5.83 5.33 -10.14
CA ALA A 104 6.83 4.74 -11.02
C ALA A 104 8.16 4.46 -10.30
N ALA A 105 8.63 5.40 -9.47
CA ALA A 105 9.85 5.23 -8.67
C ALA A 105 9.73 4.07 -7.67
N SER A 106 8.57 3.94 -7.00
CA SER A 106 8.25 2.80 -6.14
C SER A 106 8.26 1.48 -6.91
N LEU A 107 7.61 1.42 -8.08
CA LEU A 107 7.54 0.20 -8.89
C LEU A 107 8.92 -0.25 -9.39
N ILE A 108 9.79 0.69 -9.77
CA ILE A 108 11.16 0.42 -10.21
C ILE A 108 11.97 -0.18 -9.06
N GLY A 109 11.88 0.38 -7.85
CA GLY A 109 12.58 -0.15 -6.67
C GLY A 109 12.23 -1.60 -6.34
N ILE A 110 10.92 -1.93 -6.32
CA ILE A 110 10.45 -3.31 -6.08
C ILE A 110 11.02 -4.27 -7.13
N SER A 111 10.91 -3.89 -8.41
CA SER A 111 11.32 -4.73 -9.53
C SER A 111 12.85 -4.94 -9.55
N SER A 112 13.63 -3.92 -9.23
CA SER A 112 15.09 -4.01 -9.14
C SER A 112 15.56 -4.98 -8.06
N ILE A 113 14.90 -5.02 -6.91
CA ILE A 113 15.21 -5.97 -5.82
C ILE A 113 14.86 -7.40 -6.23
N HIS A 114 13.71 -7.58 -6.89
CA HIS A 114 13.26 -8.88 -7.38
C HIS A 114 14.23 -9.46 -8.43
N LEU A 115 14.70 -8.61 -9.35
CA LEU A 115 15.72 -8.97 -10.33
C LEU A 115 17.06 -9.32 -9.67
N LEU A 116 17.49 -8.56 -8.66
CA LEU A 116 18.73 -8.86 -7.94
C LEU A 116 18.66 -10.24 -7.27
N LYS A 117 17.52 -10.58 -6.66
CA LYS A 117 17.26 -11.89 -6.06
C LYS A 117 17.33 -13.04 -7.09
N ALA A 118 16.91 -12.79 -8.33
CA ALA A 118 16.93 -13.76 -9.42
C ALA A 118 18.31 -13.98 -10.04
N PHE A 119 19.27 -13.06 -9.87
CA PHE A 119 20.64 -13.21 -10.38
C PHE A 119 21.61 -13.82 -9.36
N VAL A 120 21.32 -13.70 -8.06
CA VAL A 120 22.20 -14.21 -6.99
C VAL A 120 21.92 -15.69 -6.65
N ASN A 121 20.82 -16.27 -7.14
CA ASN A 121 20.43 -17.68 -6.97
C ASN A 121 20.49 -18.45 -8.30
#